data_AF-A0A497J5G7-F1
#
_entry.id   AF-A0A497J5G7-F1
#
_cell.length_a   1.000
_cell.length_b   1.000
_cell.length_c   1.000
_cell.angle_alpha   90.00
_cell.angle_beta   90.00
_cell.angle_gamma   90.00
#
_symmetry.space_group_name_H-M   'P 1'
#
loop_
_entity.id
_entity.type
_entity.pdbx_description
1 polymer ?
#
loop_
_entity_poly.entity_id
_entity_poly.type
_entity_poly.pdbx_seq_one_letter_code
_entity_poly.pdbx_strand_id
1 'polypeptide(L)'
;MLAEMGIKTVYLTPIWEMCERPGGLKRYCIKDYYKIDPEKRTAEDLKQFVEKAHRYGMKVILDLVTAHTGPGRSYRFWQIYL
;
A
#
# COMPACT_ATOMS: atom_id res chain seq x y z
N MET A 1 -15.06 -12.08 13.44
CA MET A 1 -15.58 -12.32 12.07
C MET A 1 -14.56 -12.93 11.10
N LEU A 2 -13.56 -12.22 10.53
CA LEU A 2 -12.67 -12.81 9.50
C LEU A 2 -11.86 -14.03 9.98
N ALA A 3 -11.21 -13.91 11.14
CA ALA A 3 -10.44 -15.01 11.72
C ALA A 3 -11.33 -16.20 12.12
N GLU A 4 -12.55 -15.95 12.61
CA GLU A 4 -13.55 -16.97 12.93
C GLU A 4 -14.02 -17.74 11.69
N MET A 5 -14.07 -17.08 10.53
CA MET A 5 -14.35 -17.71 9.24
C MET A 5 -13.17 -18.58 8.73
N GLY A 6 -12.07 -18.67 9.49
CA GLY A 6 -10.90 -19.46 9.13
C GLY A 6 -9.92 -18.76 8.19
N ILE A 7 -10.14 -17.49 7.85
CA ILE A 7 -9.24 -16.71 6.99
C ILE A 7 -7.91 -16.50 7.73
N LYS A 8 -6.79 -16.85 7.06
CA LYS A 8 -5.44 -16.76 7.64
C LYS A 8 -4.61 -15.61 7.09
N THR A 9 -5.02 -15.00 5.98
CA THR A 9 -4.24 -13.96 5.33
C THR A 9 -5.15 -12.86 4.81
N VAL A 10 -4.72 -11.61 4.98
CA VAL A 10 -5.31 -10.44 4.33
C VAL A 10 -4.32 -9.91 3.30
N TYR A 11 -4.77 -9.75 2.07
CA TYR A 11 -4.01 -9.11 1.00
C TYR A 11 -4.53 -7.69 0.82
N LEU A 12 -3.70 -6.69 1.07
CA LEU A 12 -4.05 -5.29 0.92
C LEU A 12 -3.64 -4.78 -0.45
N THR A 13 -4.56 -4.10 -1.12
CA THR A 13 -4.25 -3.26 -2.29
C THR A 13 -3.19 -2.21 -1.93
N PRO A 14 -2.49 -1.61 -2.92
CA PRO A 14 -1.42 -0.67 -2.62
C PRO A 14 -1.85 0.46 -1.67
N ILE A 15 -1.06 0.65 -0.62
CA ILE A 15 -1.34 1.59 0.47
C ILE A 15 -0.55 2.90 0.37
N TRP A 16 0.40 2.95 -0.56
CA TRP A 16 1.34 4.05 -0.75
C TRP A 16 0.68 5.28 -1.39
N GLU A 17 1.28 6.46 -1.20
CA GLU A 17 0.80 7.71 -1.80
C GLU A 17 0.62 7.55 -3.31
N MET A 18 -0.58 7.86 -3.80
CA MET A 18 -0.94 7.73 -5.21
C MET A 18 -0.75 9.05 -5.97
N CYS A 19 -0.36 8.93 -7.23
CA CYS A 19 -0.33 10.03 -8.19
C CYS A 19 -1.77 10.37 -8.62
N GLU A 20 -2.00 11.63 -9.00
CA GLU A 20 -3.23 11.98 -9.71
C GLU A 20 -3.09 11.63 -11.20
N ARG A 21 -4.13 10.98 -11.74
CA ARG A 21 -4.25 10.73 -13.19
C ARG A 21 -5.45 11.49 -13.75
N PRO A 22 -5.37 11.96 -15.02
CA PRO A 22 -6.54 12.44 -15.74
C PRO A 22 -7.68 11.41 -15.66
N GLY A 23 -8.88 11.86 -15.29
CA GLY A 23 -10.05 10.98 -15.08
C GLY A 23 -10.16 10.35 -13.69
N GLY A 24 -9.35 10.78 -12.71
CA GLY A 24 -9.53 10.40 -11.29
C GLY A 24 -9.09 8.97 -10.93
N LEU A 25 -8.51 8.22 -11.88
CA LEU A 25 -8.09 6.85 -11.65
C LEU A 25 -6.72 6.80 -10.93
N LYS A 26 -6.73 6.78 -9.60
CA LYS A 26 -5.50 6.75 -8.77
C LYS A 26 -4.91 5.35 -8.56
N ARG A 27 -5.69 4.28 -8.82
CA ARG A 27 -5.30 2.89 -8.50
C ARG A 27 -3.96 2.51 -9.13
N TYR A 28 -3.08 1.92 -8.33
CA TYR A 28 -1.74 1.42 -8.72
C TYR A 28 -0.78 2.48 -9.30
N CYS A 29 -1.13 3.78 -9.28
CA CYS A 29 -0.22 4.83 -9.70
C CYS A 29 0.61 5.33 -8.51
N ILE A 30 1.69 4.64 -8.15
CA ILE A 30 2.44 5.01 -6.94
C ILE A 30 3.30 6.25 -7.19
N LYS A 31 3.17 7.26 -6.32
CA LYS A 31 3.96 8.49 -6.30
C LYS A 31 5.13 8.38 -5.33
N ASP A 32 4.87 7.90 -4.11
CA ASP A 32 5.85 7.83 -3.02
C ASP A 32 5.65 6.56 -2.17
N TYR A 33 6.62 5.64 -2.17
CA TYR A 33 6.59 4.39 -1.40
C TYR A 33 6.94 4.57 0.09
N TYR A 34 7.26 5.77 0.54
CA TYR A 34 7.65 6.03 1.92
C TYR A 34 6.56 6.80 2.66
N LYS A 35 5.46 7.08 1.97
CA LYS A 35 4.28 7.73 2.51
C LYS A 35 3.07 6.84 2.29
N ILE A 36 2.23 6.74 3.31
CA ILE A 36 0.90 6.17 3.19
C ILE A 36 0.00 7.18 2.51
N ASP A 37 -0.88 6.69 1.63
CA ASP A 37 -1.89 7.51 0.99
C ASP A 37 -2.78 8.18 2.05
N PRO A 38 -2.88 9.53 2.06
CA PRO A 38 -3.74 10.23 3.02
C PRO A 38 -5.21 9.78 2.97
N GLU A 39 -5.70 9.31 1.82
CA GLU A 39 -7.05 8.75 1.68
C GLU A 39 -7.21 7.40 2.41
N LYS A 40 -6.10 6.72 2.70
CA LYS A 40 -6.02 5.42 3.39
C LYS A 40 -5.60 5.53 4.86
N ARG A 41 -5.62 6.74 5.42
CA ARG A 41 -5.24 7.11 6.79
C ARG A 41 -3.72 7.16 7.04
N THR A 42 -3.28 6.92 8.28
CA THR A 42 -1.90 7.14 8.72
C THR A 42 -1.08 5.84 8.76
N ALA A 43 0.25 5.98 8.84
CA ALA A 43 1.14 4.84 9.08
C ALA A 43 0.89 4.16 10.45
N GLU A 44 0.41 4.92 11.44
CA GLU A 44 0.06 4.38 12.75
C GLU A 44 -1.21 3.52 12.67
N ASP A 45 -2.22 3.94 11.88
CA ASP A 45 -3.40 3.11 11.63
C ASP A 45 -3.01 1.77 10.96
N LEU A 46 -2.10 1.82 9.98
CA LEU A 46 -1.60 0.61 9.33
C LEU A 46 -0.89 -0.32 10.34
N LYS A 47 -0.04 0.25 11.19
CA LYS A 47 0.68 -0.51 12.23
C LYS A 47 -0.31 -1.19 13.18
N GLN A 48 -1.30 -0.46 13.67
CA GLN A 48 -2.34 -1.00 14.54
C GLN A 48 -3.17 -2.09 13.86
N PHE A 49 -3.49 -1.91 12.56
CA PHE A 49 -4.16 -2.93 11.77
C PHE A 49 -3.34 -4.22 11.69
N VAL A 50 -2.05 -4.13 11.37
CA VAL A 50 -1.15 -5.28 11.27
C VAL A 50 -0.99 -5.98 12.62
N GLU A 51 -0.77 -5.23 13.71
CA GLU A 51 -0.69 -5.79 15.05
C GLU A 51 -1.97 -6.54 15.44
N LYS A 52 -3.14 -5.96 15.14
CA LYS A 52 -4.42 -6.60 15.40
C LYS A 52 -4.58 -7.89 14.58
N ALA A 53 -4.25 -7.85 13.29
CA ALA A 53 -4.29 -9.05 12.43
C ALA A 53 -3.40 -10.17 12.99
N HIS A 54 -2.17 -9.84 13.42
CA HIS A 54 -1.25 -10.79 14.02
C HIS A 54 -1.77 -11.39 15.32
N ARG A 55 -2.44 -10.60 16.18
CA ARG A 55 -3.07 -11.12 17.42
C ARG A 55 -4.15 -12.17 17.14
N TYR A 56 -4.79 -12.11 15.97
CA TYR A 56 -5.76 -13.12 15.52
C TYR A 56 -5.12 -14.27 14.73
N GLY A 57 -3.79 -14.38 14.71
CA GLY A 57 -3.07 -15.41 13.96
C GLY A 57 -3.19 -15.26 12.43
N MET A 58 -3.52 -14.06 11.95
CA MET A 58 -3.60 -13.74 10.53
C MET A 58 -2.27 -13.13 10.06
N LYS A 59 -1.94 -13.30 8.78
CA LYS A 59 -0.83 -12.63 8.10
C LYS A 59 -1.35 -11.49 7.23
N VAL A 60 -0.52 -10.47 7.03
CA VAL A 60 -0.82 -9.35 6.13
C VAL A 60 0.18 -9.35 4.98
N ILE A 61 -0.33 -9.29 3.74
CA ILE A 61 0.47 -9.11 2.53
C ILE A 61 0.18 -7.71 1.98
N LEU A 62 1.23 -6.97 1.68
CA LEU A 62 1.14 -5.67 1.02
C LEU A 62 1.43 -5.81 -0.47
N ASP A 63 0.52 -5.32 -1.30
CA ASP A 63 0.71 -5.24 -2.74
C ASP A 63 1.76 -4.18 -3.10
N LEU A 64 2.92 -4.63 -3.57
CA LEU A 64 4.02 -3.78 -3.99
C LEU A 64 4.11 -3.75 -5.52
N VAL A 65 3.75 -2.61 -6.10
CA VAL A 65 3.92 -2.35 -7.53
C VAL A 65 5.36 -1.93 -7.79
N THR A 66 6.14 -2.67 -8.57
CA THR A 66 7.55 -2.31 -8.88
C THR A 66 7.79 -1.99 -10.35
N ALA A 67 6.93 -2.50 -11.24
CA ALA A 67 7.10 -2.40 -12.69
C ALA A 67 6.94 -0.96 -13.21
N HIS A 68 6.12 -0.14 -12.54
CA HIS A 68 5.86 1.24 -12.95
C HIS A 68 5.53 2.13 -11.75
N THR A 69 5.64 3.43 -11.98
CA THR A 69 5.38 4.48 -10.99
C THR A 69 4.73 5.69 -11.70
N GLY A 70 4.07 6.59 -10.97
CA GLY A 70 3.33 7.72 -11.55
C GLY A 70 4.20 8.85 -12.14
N PRO A 71 3.61 9.92 -12.69
CA PRO A 71 4.33 11.17 -12.98
C PRO A 71 4.68 11.91 -11.67
N GLY A 72 5.75 12.72 -11.64
CA GLY A 72 6.09 13.55 -10.46
C GLY A 72 6.64 12.78 -9.25
N ARG A 73 7.34 11.68 -9.52
CA ARG A 73 7.84 10.73 -8.51
C ARG A 73 8.91 11.34 -7.62
N SER A 74 8.83 11.09 -6.32
CA SER A 74 9.92 11.36 -5.38
C SER A 74 11.01 10.28 -5.40
N TYR A 75 10.74 9.10 -6.00
CA TYR A 75 11.67 7.97 -6.03
C TYR A 75 12.25 7.65 -7.41
N ARG A 76 13.58 7.53 -7.46
CA ARG A 76 14.41 7.26 -8.66
C ARG A 76 14.85 5.78 -8.77
N PHE A 77 14.01 4.77 -8.48
CA PHE A 77 14.47 3.36 -8.51
C PHE A 77 15.16 2.96 -9.84
N TRP A 78 14.72 3.52 -10.95
CA TRP A 78 15.28 3.30 -12.30
C TRP A 78 16.22 4.39 -12.82
N GLN A 79 16.35 5.55 -12.15
CA GLN A 79 17.21 6.66 -12.59
C GLN A 79 18.59 6.67 -11.91
N ILE A 80 18.93 5.65 -11.13
CA ILE A 80 20.30 5.43 -10.61
C ILE A 80 21.17 4.63 -11.58
N TYR A 81 20.59 4.06 -12.63
CA TYR A 81 21.29 3.28 -13.65
C TYR A 81 21.28 3.94 -15.05
N LEU A 82 20.81 5.18 -15.14
CA LEU A 82 20.82 6.05 -16.32
C LEU A 82 21.45 7.38 -15.93
#